data_AF-A0A836C3V9-F1
#
_entry.id   AF-A0A836C3V9-F1
#
_cell.length_a   1.000
_cell.length_b   1.000
_cell.length_c   1.000
_cell.angle_alpha   90.00
_cell.angle_beta   90.00
_cell.angle_gamma   90.00
#
_symmetry.space_group_name_H-M   'P 1'
#
loop_
_entity.id
_entity.type
_entity.pdbx_description
1 polymer ?
#
loop_
_entity_poly.entity_id
_entity_poly.type
_entity_poly.pdbx_seq_one_letter_code
_entity_poly.pdbx_strand_id
1 'polypeptide(L)'
;MPSDQAEHLVRSRQHALETGELKDYPQVSVGKKEAGAKQQQQQAQKSFNPVPTETAADASGDVRTMRRRLAESLYLVVRGGAGAAAAGGGGSSGAGTGGWDFPAVAHKEGESISDTAQRALASAIGRAHPVLFIGAAPMAHLRAQPKGTTFFLLAQAIDDPWDVRLAAGAAASEFAWVTKQELLGSYLGDARMRELVAKML
;
A
#
# COMPACT_ATOMS: atom_id res chain seq x y z
N MET A 1 65.63 4.21 20.49
CA MET A 1 64.96 5.38 19.87
C MET A 1 65.51 6.63 20.55
N PRO A 2 65.99 7.63 19.80
CA PRO A 2 66.43 8.90 20.40
C PRO A 2 65.23 9.60 21.06
N SER A 3 65.44 10.12 22.28
CA SER A 3 64.42 10.73 23.16
C SER A 3 63.51 11.74 22.46
N ASP A 4 64.07 12.51 21.54
CA ASP A 4 63.40 13.63 20.86
C ASP A 4 62.23 13.17 19.97
N GLN A 5 62.32 11.96 19.41
CA GLN A 5 61.25 11.40 18.59
C GLN A 5 60.02 11.05 19.43
N ALA A 6 60.22 10.61 20.68
CA ALA A 6 59.12 10.30 21.59
C ALA A 6 58.37 11.57 22.01
N GLU A 7 59.11 12.63 22.32
CA GLU A 7 58.53 13.93 22.68
C GLU A 7 57.74 14.54 21.53
N HIS A 8 58.26 14.44 20.30
CA HIS A 8 57.55 14.91 19.10
C HIS A 8 56.22 14.18 18.88
N LEU A 9 56.16 12.87 19.14
CA LEU A 9 54.94 12.08 19.02
C LEU A 9 53.89 12.44 20.09
N VAL A 10 54.32 12.70 21.33
CA VAL A 10 53.40 13.15 22.40
C VAL A 10 52.83 14.52 22.07
N ARG A 11 53.67 15.45 21.62
CA ARG A 11 53.28 16.82 21.29
C ARG A 11 52.33 16.88 20.09
N SER A 12 52.61 16.10 19.04
CA SER A 12 51.73 16.00 17.87
C SER A 12 50.38 15.38 18.21
N ARG A 13 50.34 14.35 19.08
CA ARG A 13 49.09 13.78 19.58
C ARG A 13 48.27 14.78 20.39
N GLN A 14 48.90 15.53 21.30
CA GLN A 14 48.21 16.57 22.07
C GLN A 14 47.62 17.65 21.15
N HIS A 15 48.41 18.13 20.19
CA HIS A 15 47.93 19.11 19.22
C HIS A 15 46.74 18.58 18.41
N ALA A 16 46.78 17.32 17.96
CA ALA A 16 45.67 16.69 17.23
C ALA A 16 44.40 16.52 18.08
N LEU A 17 44.54 16.30 19.39
CA LEU A 17 43.40 16.26 20.32
C LEU A 17 42.77 17.65 20.52
N GLU A 18 43.60 18.69 20.61
CA GLU A 18 43.16 20.08 20.79
C GLU A 18 42.52 20.67 19.52
N THR A 19 43.05 20.34 18.33
CA THR A 19 42.48 20.74 17.04
C THR A 19 41.21 19.97 16.67
N GLY A 20 40.90 18.90 17.43
CA GLY A 20 39.75 18.02 17.16
C GLY A 20 39.94 17.08 15.97
N GLU A 21 41.13 17.03 15.37
CA GLU A 21 41.50 16.06 14.34
C GLU A 21 41.54 14.63 14.90
N LEU A 22 41.86 14.51 16.19
CA LEU A 22 41.82 13.28 16.95
C LEU A 22 40.79 13.40 18.07
N LYS A 23 39.79 12.54 18.07
CA LYS A 23 38.77 12.49 19.14
C LYS A 23 39.21 11.49 20.20
N ASP A 24 39.50 11.95 21.41
CA ASP A 24 39.76 11.06 22.53
C ASP A 24 38.44 10.43 22.97
N TYR A 25 38.23 9.18 22.58
CA TYR A 25 37.15 8.41 23.16
C TYR A 25 37.60 8.05 24.56
N PRO A 26 36.85 8.46 25.61
CA PRO A 26 37.14 7.97 26.95
C PRO A 26 37.18 6.45 26.83
N GLN A 27 38.29 5.85 27.29
CA GLN A 27 38.37 4.43 27.50
C GLN A 27 37.43 4.13 28.67
N VAL A 28 36.11 4.20 28.40
CA VAL A 28 35.09 3.65 29.28
C VAL A 28 35.53 2.22 29.41
N SER A 29 36.01 1.87 30.61
CA SER A 29 36.20 0.48 30.98
C SER A 29 34.93 -0.22 30.51
N VAL A 30 35.02 -1.08 29.48
CA VAL A 30 33.88 -1.85 28.95
C VAL A 30 33.55 -2.90 30.00
N GLY A 31 33.14 -2.43 31.17
CA GLY A 31 33.18 -3.12 32.42
C GLY A 31 31.83 -3.74 32.61
N LYS A 32 31.69 -5.03 32.25
CA LYS A 32 30.61 -5.98 32.57
C LYS A 32 29.14 -5.56 32.29
N LYS A 33 28.73 -4.33 32.58
CA LYS A 33 27.40 -3.75 32.38
C LYS A 33 27.04 -3.57 30.90
N GLU A 34 27.95 -3.11 30.05
CA GLU A 34 27.68 -3.01 28.59
C GLU A 34 27.64 -4.37 27.90
N ALA A 35 28.47 -5.33 28.35
CA ALA A 35 28.41 -6.71 27.87
C ALA A 35 27.07 -7.36 28.23
N GLY A 36 26.55 -7.11 29.45
CA GLY A 36 25.22 -7.56 29.87
C GLY A 36 24.09 -6.95 29.05
N ALA A 37 24.12 -5.65 28.75
CA ALA A 37 23.11 -4.98 27.92
C ALA A 37 23.12 -5.47 26.45
N LYS A 38 24.31 -5.66 25.87
CA LYS A 38 24.47 -6.24 24.51
C LYS A 38 24.05 -7.70 24.48
N GLN A 39 24.34 -8.48 25.53
CA GLN A 39 23.86 -9.86 25.66
C GLN A 39 22.35 -9.93 25.80
N GLN A 40 21.73 -8.99 26.53
CA GLN A 40 20.28 -8.95 26.72
C GLN A 40 19.55 -8.49 25.45
N GLN A 41 20.10 -7.54 24.69
CA GLN A 41 19.62 -7.19 23.35
C GLN A 41 19.80 -8.35 22.36
N GLN A 42 20.93 -9.05 22.38
CA GLN A 42 21.14 -10.24 21.55
C GLN A 42 20.22 -11.40 21.93
N GLN A 43 19.88 -11.58 23.21
CA GLN A 43 18.89 -12.55 23.66
C GLN A 43 17.47 -12.18 23.23
N ALA A 44 17.10 -10.90 23.34
CA ALA A 44 15.81 -10.40 22.85
C ALA A 44 15.66 -10.50 21.32
N GLN A 45 16.75 -10.29 20.57
CA GLN A 45 16.79 -10.52 19.13
C GLN A 45 16.73 -12.01 18.77
N LYS A 46 17.36 -12.89 19.57
CA LYS A 46 17.28 -14.35 19.39
C LYS A 46 15.88 -14.91 19.67
N SER A 47 15.07 -14.24 20.47
CA SER A 47 13.67 -14.60 20.74
C SER A 47 12.67 -13.98 19.76
N PHE A 48 13.12 -13.26 18.73
CA PHE A 48 12.22 -12.71 17.72
C PHE A 48 11.74 -13.85 16.82
N ASN A 49 10.52 -14.31 17.06
CA ASN A 49 9.84 -15.24 16.17
C ASN A 49 9.01 -14.43 15.16
N PRO A 50 9.43 -14.33 13.88
CA PRO A 50 8.65 -13.60 12.89
C PRO A 50 7.28 -14.24 12.73
N VAL A 51 6.23 -13.41 12.67
CA VAL A 51 4.89 -13.88 12.34
C VAL A 51 4.93 -14.43 10.91
N PRO A 52 4.36 -15.63 10.65
CA PRO A 52 4.30 -16.19 9.32
C PRO A 52 3.53 -15.28 8.36
N THR A 53 3.90 -15.32 7.08
CA THR A 53 3.26 -14.55 6.02
C THR A 53 1.87 -15.07 5.64
N GLU A 54 1.55 -16.31 6.02
CA GLU A 54 0.24 -16.92 5.84
C GLU A 54 -0.64 -16.62 7.05
N THR A 55 -1.76 -15.97 6.80
CA THR A 55 -2.70 -15.56 7.84
C THR A 55 -3.92 -16.49 7.91
N ALA A 56 -4.72 -16.35 8.96
CA ALA A 56 -6.01 -17.04 9.03
C ALA A 56 -6.96 -16.66 7.88
N ALA A 57 -6.83 -15.43 7.34
CA ALA A 57 -7.62 -14.98 6.19
C ALA A 57 -7.20 -15.68 4.89
N ASP A 58 -5.92 -16.06 4.76
CA ASP A 58 -5.45 -16.90 3.65
C ASP A 58 -6.03 -18.31 3.74
N ALA A 59 -6.07 -18.88 4.96
CA ALA A 59 -6.62 -20.21 5.19
C ALA A 59 -8.14 -20.28 4.94
N SER A 60 -8.88 -19.22 5.29
CA SER A 60 -10.34 -19.14 5.06
C SER A 60 -10.72 -18.62 3.68
N GLY A 61 -9.77 -18.08 2.91
CA GLY A 61 -10.01 -17.46 1.60
C GLY A 61 -10.85 -16.19 1.66
N ASP A 62 -10.81 -15.44 2.76
CA ASP A 62 -11.69 -14.28 2.95
C ASP A 62 -11.25 -13.08 2.09
N VAL A 63 -11.94 -12.88 0.97
CA VAL A 63 -11.75 -11.78 0.01
C VAL A 63 -12.12 -10.40 0.57
N ARG A 64 -12.81 -10.30 1.71
CA ARG A 64 -13.28 -9.00 2.24
C ARG A 64 -12.21 -8.30 3.08
N THR A 65 -11.19 -9.03 3.51
CA THR A 65 -10.10 -8.48 4.32
C THR A 65 -8.87 -8.24 3.47
N MET A 66 -8.05 -7.27 3.88
CA MET A 66 -6.73 -7.05 3.28
C MET A 66 -5.63 -7.87 3.98
N ARG A 67 -6.00 -8.68 4.99
CA ARG A 67 -5.05 -9.51 5.76
C ARG A 67 -4.62 -10.78 5.02
N ARG A 68 -5.18 -11.05 3.85
CA ARG A 68 -4.78 -12.13 2.95
C ARG A 68 -3.64 -11.70 2.03
N ARG A 69 -2.79 -12.64 1.64
CA ARG A 69 -1.76 -12.49 0.59
C ARG A 69 -0.85 -11.28 0.84
N LEU A 70 -0.27 -11.18 2.05
CA LEU A 70 0.59 -10.06 2.47
C LEU A 70 1.81 -9.81 1.56
N ALA A 71 2.21 -10.80 0.76
CA ALA A 71 3.30 -10.68 -0.21
C ALA A 71 2.87 -10.09 -1.57
N GLU A 72 1.56 -9.99 -1.84
CA GLU A 72 1.02 -9.56 -3.12
C GLU A 72 0.28 -8.21 -2.99
N SER A 73 0.16 -7.50 -4.11
CA SER A 73 -0.67 -6.30 -4.18
C SER A 73 -2.15 -6.67 -4.32
N LEU A 74 -2.97 -6.13 -3.42
CA LEU A 74 -4.42 -6.29 -3.44
C LEU A 74 -5.08 -5.10 -4.13
N TYR A 75 -6.09 -5.38 -4.92
CA TYR A 75 -6.89 -4.40 -5.65
C TYR A 75 -8.34 -4.46 -5.22
N LEU A 76 -8.95 -3.29 -5.04
CA LEU A 76 -10.36 -3.17 -4.65
C LEU A 76 -11.27 -3.28 -5.87
N VAL A 77 -12.21 -4.23 -5.83
CA VAL A 77 -13.31 -4.36 -6.79
C VAL A 77 -14.65 -4.31 -6.08
N VAL A 78 -15.67 -3.79 -6.76
CA VAL A 78 -17.03 -3.66 -6.23
C VAL A 78 -18.04 -4.30 -7.17
N ARG A 79 -19.07 -4.93 -6.60
CA ARG A 79 -20.15 -5.57 -7.35
C ARG A 79 -21.39 -4.69 -7.37
N GLY A 80 -21.88 -4.38 -8.57
CA GLY A 80 -23.14 -3.64 -8.75
C GLY A 80 -23.04 -2.13 -8.53
N GLY A 81 -21.82 -1.56 -8.53
CA GLY A 81 -21.65 -0.11 -8.46
C GLY A 81 -22.21 0.62 -9.68
N ALA A 82 -22.51 1.92 -9.54
CA ALA A 82 -22.99 2.77 -10.64
C ALA A 82 -22.07 2.75 -11.88
N GLY A 83 -20.77 2.49 -11.66
CA GLY A 83 -19.76 2.26 -12.68
C GLY A 83 -19.96 1.01 -13.54
N ALA A 84 -20.48 -0.08 -12.98
CA ALA A 84 -20.71 -1.33 -13.71
C ALA A 84 -21.79 -1.18 -14.79
N ALA A 85 -22.73 -0.24 -14.59
CA ALA A 85 -23.69 0.15 -15.61
C ALA A 85 -23.08 1.06 -16.70
N ALA A 86 -22.03 1.83 -16.39
CA ALA A 86 -21.42 2.81 -17.29
C ALA A 86 -20.27 2.25 -18.13
N ALA A 87 -19.42 1.39 -17.55
CA ALA A 87 -18.24 0.81 -18.19
C ALA A 87 -18.57 -0.46 -18.97
N GLY A 88 -19.45 -0.39 -19.99
CA GLY A 88 -19.51 -1.40 -21.06
C GLY A 88 -19.66 -2.89 -20.68
N GLY A 89 -19.97 -3.24 -19.44
CA GLY A 89 -20.18 -4.61 -18.96
C GLY A 89 -21.52 -5.17 -19.44
N GLY A 90 -21.62 -5.44 -20.74
CA GLY A 90 -22.66 -6.30 -21.30
C GLY A 90 -22.40 -7.74 -20.87
N GLY A 91 -22.90 -8.12 -19.69
CA GLY A 91 -22.81 -9.49 -19.18
C GLY A 91 -23.90 -9.78 -18.16
N SER A 92 -24.96 -10.44 -18.63
CA SER A 92 -26.11 -10.98 -17.90
C SER A 92 -27.19 -10.00 -17.43
N SER A 93 -28.21 -9.88 -18.28
CA SER A 93 -29.60 -9.63 -17.91
C SER A 93 -30.10 -10.70 -16.94
N GLY A 94 -29.92 -10.47 -15.65
CA GLY A 94 -30.49 -11.27 -14.58
C GLY A 94 -30.61 -10.38 -13.35
N ALA A 95 -31.83 -10.17 -12.88
CA ALA A 95 -32.10 -9.38 -11.69
C ALA A 95 -31.24 -9.89 -10.51
N GLY A 96 -30.21 -9.11 -10.12
CA GLY A 96 -29.33 -9.39 -8.99
C GLY A 96 -27.84 -9.62 -9.28
N THR A 97 -27.42 -9.85 -10.53
CA THR A 97 -26.02 -10.16 -10.87
C THR A 97 -25.30 -8.99 -11.55
N GLY A 98 -24.92 -7.98 -10.78
CA GLY A 98 -24.02 -6.92 -11.27
C GLY A 98 -22.62 -7.46 -11.53
N GLY A 99 -21.99 -7.05 -12.64
CA GLY A 99 -20.58 -7.33 -12.90
C GLY A 99 -19.67 -6.74 -11.82
N TRP A 100 -18.48 -7.33 -11.67
CA TRP A 100 -17.41 -6.78 -10.84
C TRP A 100 -16.65 -5.73 -11.64
N ASP A 101 -16.56 -4.54 -11.08
CA ASP A 101 -15.86 -3.40 -11.69
C ASP A 101 -15.16 -2.57 -10.61
N PHE A 102 -14.32 -1.63 -11.04
CA PHE A 102 -13.77 -0.63 -10.13
C PHE A 102 -14.85 0.38 -9.69
N PRO A 103 -14.71 1.00 -8.50
CA PRO A 103 -15.59 2.08 -8.09
C PRO A 103 -15.56 3.24 -9.09
N ALA A 104 -16.68 3.47 -9.79
CA ALA A 104 -16.80 4.57 -10.75
C ALA A 104 -18.16 5.27 -10.61
N VAL A 105 -18.16 6.58 -10.88
CA VAL A 105 -19.30 7.47 -10.78
C VAL A 105 -19.28 8.46 -11.95
N ALA A 106 -20.46 8.88 -12.40
CA ALA A 106 -20.59 9.91 -13.42
C ALA A 106 -20.00 11.25 -12.95
N HIS A 107 -19.26 11.89 -13.84
CA HIS A 107 -18.71 13.22 -13.62
C HIS A 107 -19.84 14.24 -13.42
N LYS A 108 -19.68 15.13 -12.43
CA LYS A 108 -20.58 16.25 -12.19
C LYS A 108 -19.89 17.53 -12.64
N GLU A 109 -20.66 18.43 -13.24
CA GLU A 109 -20.16 19.73 -13.69
C GLU A 109 -19.59 20.52 -12.50
N GLY A 110 -18.36 21.03 -12.66
CA GLY A 110 -17.65 21.82 -11.64
C GLY A 110 -16.71 21.04 -10.72
N GLU A 111 -16.67 19.70 -10.79
CA GLU A 111 -15.67 18.88 -10.07
C GLU A 111 -14.43 18.65 -10.93
N SER A 112 -13.25 18.37 -10.34
CA SER A 112 -12.12 17.83 -11.11
C SER A 112 -12.27 16.30 -11.30
N ILE A 113 -11.49 15.71 -12.21
CA ILE A 113 -11.45 14.24 -12.38
C ILE A 113 -11.00 13.57 -11.07
N SER A 114 -10.03 14.17 -10.36
CA SER A 114 -9.56 13.69 -9.06
C SER A 114 -10.66 13.74 -8.00
N ASP A 115 -11.41 14.84 -7.91
CA ASP A 115 -12.52 14.97 -6.96
C ASP A 115 -13.63 13.96 -7.26
N THR A 116 -13.90 13.72 -8.55
CA THR A 116 -14.86 12.70 -8.99
C THR A 116 -14.42 11.30 -8.54
N ALA A 117 -13.13 10.97 -8.66
CA ALA A 117 -12.59 9.69 -8.22
C ALA A 117 -12.63 9.52 -6.69
N GLN A 118 -12.30 10.58 -5.95
CA GLN A 118 -12.43 10.59 -4.48
C GLN A 118 -13.89 10.39 -4.04
N ARG A 119 -14.84 11.04 -4.72
CA ARG A 119 -16.28 10.87 -4.48
C ARG A 119 -16.74 9.45 -4.81
N ALA A 120 -16.27 8.88 -5.92
CA ALA A 120 -16.58 7.51 -6.30
C ALA A 120 -16.12 6.50 -5.23
N LEU A 121 -14.90 6.67 -4.73
CA LEU A 121 -14.35 5.82 -3.67
C LEU A 121 -15.10 6.00 -2.35
N ALA A 122 -15.33 7.25 -1.92
CA ALA A 122 -16.08 7.56 -0.72
C ALA A 122 -17.52 7.04 -0.76
N SER A 123 -18.14 6.97 -1.94
CA SER A 123 -19.46 6.38 -2.12
C SER A 123 -19.46 4.84 -2.02
N ALA A 124 -18.33 4.19 -2.24
CA ALA A 124 -18.21 2.73 -2.19
C ALA A 124 -17.83 2.24 -0.78
N ILE A 125 -16.70 2.73 -0.24
CA ILE A 125 -16.09 2.25 1.01
C ILE A 125 -16.21 3.25 2.17
N GLY A 126 -16.90 4.37 1.96
CA GLY A 126 -17.04 5.43 2.96
C GLY A 126 -15.79 6.32 3.06
N ARG A 127 -15.90 7.41 3.82
CA ARG A 127 -14.78 8.33 4.09
C ARG A 127 -13.85 7.88 5.22
N ALA A 128 -14.09 6.70 5.79
CA ALA A 128 -13.44 6.26 7.03
C ALA A 128 -12.01 5.76 6.83
N HIS A 129 -11.49 5.69 5.60
CA HIS A 129 -10.19 5.10 5.31
C HIS A 129 -9.24 6.14 4.69
N PRO A 130 -8.05 6.34 5.26
CA PRO A 130 -7.01 7.13 4.62
C PRO A 130 -6.58 6.45 3.32
N VAL A 131 -6.97 7.07 2.21
CA VAL A 131 -6.56 6.68 0.88
C VAL A 131 -5.81 7.84 0.26
N LEU A 132 -4.58 7.59 -0.17
CA LEU A 132 -3.75 8.55 -0.86
C LEU A 132 -3.90 8.38 -2.37
N PHE A 133 -4.34 9.44 -3.03
CA PHE A 133 -4.31 9.52 -4.48
C PHE A 133 -2.92 9.99 -4.93
N ILE A 134 -2.24 9.21 -5.78
CA ILE A 134 -0.83 9.48 -6.15
C ILE A 134 -0.70 10.74 -7.00
N GLY A 135 -1.74 11.08 -7.76
CA GLY A 135 -1.77 12.31 -8.56
C GLY A 135 -3.15 12.64 -9.10
N ALA A 136 -3.30 13.86 -9.61
CA ALA A 136 -4.53 14.33 -10.23
C ALA A 136 -4.70 13.85 -11.69
N ALA A 137 -3.63 13.33 -12.29
CA ALA A 137 -3.65 12.80 -13.66
C ALA A 137 -4.17 11.36 -13.69
N PRO A 138 -5.01 11.01 -14.68
CA PRO A 138 -5.45 9.63 -14.86
C PRO A 138 -4.29 8.76 -15.35
N MET A 139 -4.19 7.55 -14.80
CA MET A 139 -3.21 6.55 -15.19
C MET A 139 -3.63 5.83 -16.48
N ALA A 140 -4.94 5.63 -16.66
CA ALA A 140 -5.50 4.97 -17.82
C ALA A 140 -6.86 5.55 -18.20
N HIS A 141 -7.29 5.30 -19.44
CA HIS A 141 -8.64 5.61 -19.88
C HIS A 141 -9.21 4.47 -20.73
N LEU A 142 -10.53 4.26 -20.64
CA LEU A 142 -11.27 3.31 -21.46
C LEU A 142 -12.41 4.05 -22.15
N ARG A 143 -12.41 4.03 -23.48
CA ARG A 143 -13.49 4.61 -24.28
C ARG A 143 -14.59 3.58 -24.49
N ALA A 144 -15.76 3.81 -23.89
CA ALA A 144 -16.94 2.99 -24.07
C ALA A 144 -18.01 3.84 -24.78
N GLN A 145 -18.01 3.86 -26.11
CA GLN A 145 -19.12 4.48 -26.84
C GLN A 145 -20.39 3.61 -26.71
N PRO A 146 -21.59 4.20 -26.51
CA PRO A 146 -21.92 5.63 -26.45
C PRO A 146 -21.83 6.27 -25.04
N LYS A 147 -21.42 5.50 -24.02
CA LYS A 147 -21.47 5.87 -22.59
C LYS A 147 -20.37 6.83 -22.11
N GLY A 148 -19.38 7.14 -22.95
CA GLY A 148 -18.33 8.13 -22.68
C GLY A 148 -16.94 7.52 -22.51
N THR A 149 -16.05 8.26 -21.85
CA THR A 149 -14.68 7.81 -21.54
C THR A 149 -14.52 7.71 -20.03
N THR A 150 -14.16 6.52 -19.55
CA THR A 150 -13.85 6.26 -18.14
C THR A 150 -12.36 6.52 -17.91
N PHE A 151 -12.03 7.29 -16.88
CA PHE A 151 -10.65 7.56 -16.47
C PHE A 151 -10.34 6.82 -15.16
N PHE A 152 -9.19 6.17 -15.09
CA PHE A 152 -8.72 5.43 -13.93
C PHE A 152 -7.61 6.20 -13.24
N LEU A 153 -7.71 6.35 -11.91
CA LEU A 153 -6.70 7.00 -11.08
C LEU A 153 -6.11 5.97 -10.12
N LEU A 154 -4.83 6.16 -9.79
CA LEU A 154 -4.13 5.30 -8.85
C LEU A 154 -4.29 5.85 -7.42
N ALA A 155 -4.79 4.98 -6.54
CA ALA A 155 -5.02 5.27 -5.14
C ALA A 155 -4.43 4.16 -4.27
N GLN A 156 -3.74 4.52 -3.20
CA GLN A 156 -3.11 3.62 -2.24
C GLN A 156 -3.81 3.74 -0.89
N ALA A 157 -4.21 2.62 -0.30
CA ALA A 157 -4.71 2.59 1.07
C ALA A 157 -3.54 2.71 2.05
N ILE A 158 -3.60 3.67 2.97
CA ILE A 158 -2.56 3.95 3.96
C ILE A 158 -3.22 3.92 5.35
N ASP A 159 -3.64 2.75 5.85
CA ASP A 159 -4.04 2.65 7.27
C ASP A 159 -4.16 1.23 7.83
N ASP A 160 -4.10 1.20 9.17
CA ASP A 160 -4.48 0.13 10.08
C ASP A 160 -5.73 0.62 10.86
N PRO A 161 -6.95 0.27 10.40
CA PRO A 161 -7.36 -1.13 10.33
C PRO A 161 -7.80 -1.58 8.92
N TRP A 162 -7.35 -2.77 8.55
CA TRP A 162 -7.67 -3.56 7.34
C TRP A 162 -9.16 -3.96 7.19
N ASP A 163 -10.05 -3.39 8.00
CA ASP A 163 -11.47 -3.70 8.08
C ASP A 163 -12.27 -2.71 7.23
N VAL A 164 -12.30 -2.97 5.93
CA VAL A 164 -13.10 -2.19 5.00
C VAL A 164 -14.58 -2.52 5.15
N ARG A 165 -15.41 -1.47 5.18
CA ARG A 165 -16.87 -1.60 5.22
C ARG A 165 -17.47 -0.78 4.10
N LEU A 166 -18.56 -1.30 3.51
CA LEU A 166 -19.33 -0.53 2.54
C LEU A 166 -19.93 0.71 3.21
N ALA A 167 -20.00 1.81 2.47
CA ALA A 167 -20.70 3.00 2.92
C ALA A 167 -22.20 2.69 3.15
N ALA A 168 -22.79 3.27 4.20
CA ALA A 168 -24.23 3.18 4.42
C ALA A 168 -24.98 3.83 3.24
N GLY A 169 -25.70 3.02 2.44
CA GLY A 169 -26.36 3.47 1.22
C GLY A 169 -25.51 3.43 -0.05
N ALA A 170 -24.36 2.73 -0.04
CA ALA A 170 -23.58 2.50 -1.24
C ALA A 170 -24.40 1.79 -2.33
N ALA A 171 -24.24 2.21 -3.60
CA ALA A 171 -24.81 1.49 -4.74
C ALA A 171 -24.16 0.10 -4.92
N ALA A 172 -22.95 -0.10 -4.39
CA ALA A 172 -22.26 -1.37 -4.41
C ALA A 172 -22.87 -2.35 -3.39
N SER A 173 -23.24 -3.53 -3.86
CA SER A 173 -23.78 -4.62 -3.03
C SER A 173 -22.69 -5.34 -2.24
N GLU A 174 -21.52 -5.51 -2.84
CA GLU A 174 -20.39 -6.25 -2.29
C GLU A 174 -19.07 -5.60 -2.74
N PHE A 175 -18.01 -5.81 -1.97
CA PHE A 175 -16.64 -5.48 -2.36
C PHE A 175 -15.72 -6.66 -2.08
N ALA A 176 -14.60 -6.72 -2.80
CA ALA A 176 -13.57 -7.73 -2.61
C ALA A 176 -12.18 -7.12 -2.86
N TRP A 177 -11.21 -7.59 -2.09
CA TRP A 177 -9.78 -7.36 -2.27
C TRP A 177 -9.19 -8.57 -2.99
N VAL A 178 -8.77 -8.35 -4.22
CA VAL A 178 -8.35 -9.42 -5.14
C VAL A 178 -6.93 -9.21 -5.60
N THR A 179 -6.23 -10.32 -5.88
CA THR A 179 -4.89 -10.24 -6.47
C THR A 179 -4.99 -9.96 -7.97
N LYS A 180 -3.88 -9.56 -8.58
CA LYS A 180 -3.80 -9.34 -10.05
C LYS A 180 -4.25 -10.58 -10.84
N GLN A 181 -3.86 -11.77 -10.40
CA GLN A 181 -4.19 -13.05 -11.06
C GLN A 181 -5.70 -13.32 -11.01
N GLU A 182 -6.31 -13.15 -9.84
CA GLU A 182 -7.75 -13.34 -9.66
C GLU A 182 -8.55 -12.31 -10.45
N LEU A 183 -8.11 -11.04 -10.43
CA LEU A 183 -8.73 -9.93 -11.13
C LEU A 183 -8.82 -10.22 -12.64
N LEU A 184 -7.71 -10.62 -13.26
CA LEU A 184 -7.64 -10.93 -14.70
C LEU A 184 -8.33 -12.24 -15.07
N GLY A 185 -8.44 -13.18 -14.13
CA GLY A 185 -9.00 -14.51 -14.38
C GLY A 185 -10.53 -14.57 -14.25
N SER A 186 -11.08 -14.10 -13.12
CA SER A 186 -12.46 -14.41 -12.73
C SER A 186 -13.37 -13.19 -12.50
N TYR A 187 -12.80 -12.05 -12.09
CA TYR A 187 -13.62 -10.90 -11.69
C TYR A 187 -13.99 -10.01 -12.89
N LEU A 188 -13.04 -9.71 -13.79
CA LEU A 188 -13.31 -8.80 -14.90
C LEU A 188 -13.89 -9.51 -16.13
N GLY A 189 -15.14 -9.20 -16.47
CA GLY A 189 -15.83 -9.77 -17.63
C GLY A 189 -15.40 -9.18 -18.99
N ASP A 190 -15.10 -7.88 -19.07
CA ASP A 190 -14.72 -7.22 -20.34
C ASP A 190 -13.26 -7.53 -20.70
N ALA A 191 -13.04 -8.10 -21.89
CA ALA A 191 -11.71 -8.39 -22.42
C ALA A 191 -10.84 -7.14 -22.59
N ARG A 192 -11.42 -6.00 -22.98
CA ARG A 192 -10.68 -4.74 -23.14
C ARG A 192 -10.25 -4.20 -21.79
N MET A 193 -11.10 -4.34 -20.77
CA MET A 193 -10.75 -3.93 -19.42
C MET A 193 -9.65 -4.84 -18.85
N ARG A 194 -9.71 -6.15 -19.10
CA ARG A 194 -8.62 -7.07 -18.73
C ARG A 194 -7.30 -6.70 -19.38
N GLU A 195 -7.29 -6.39 -20.67
CA GLU A 195 -6.07 -5.98 -21.37
C GLU A 195 -5.52 -4.66 -20.82
N LEU A 196 -6.39 -3.67 -20.55
CA LEU A 196 -6.00 -2.39 -19.98
C LEU A 196 -5.38 -2.57 -18.59
N VAL A 197 -6.05 -3.34 -17.73
CA VAL A 197 -5.62 -3.62 -16.36
C VAL A 197 -4.31 -4.41 -16.36
N ALA A 198 -4.12 -5.36 -17.29
CA ALA A 198 -2.88 -6.11 -17.41
C ALA A 198 -1.67 -5.23 -17.79
N LYS A 199 -1.89 -4.12 -18.52
CA LYS A 199 -0.84 -3.13 -18.86
C LYS A 199 -0.60 -2.12 -17.74
N MET A 200 -1.60 -1.91 -16.89
CA MET A 200 -1.61 -0.89 -15.84
C MET A 200 -1.03 -1.40 -14.51
N LEU A 201 -1.27 -2.67 -14.19
CA LEU A 201 -0.86 -3.36 -12.97
C LEU A 201 0.35 -4.25 -13.20
#